data_AF-A0A482WVJ2-F1
#
_entry.id   AF-A0A482WVJ2-F1
#
_cell.length_a   1.000
_cell.length_b   1.000
_cell.length_c   1.000
_cell.angle_alpha   90.00
_cell.angle_beta   90.00
_cell.angle_gamma   90.00
#
_symmetry.space_group_name_H-M   'P 1'
#
loop_
_entity.id
_entity.type
_entity.pdbx_description
1 polymer ?
#
loop_
_entity_poly.entity_id
_entity_poly.type
_entity_poly.pdbx_seq_one_letter_code
_entity_poly.pdbx_strand_id
1 'polypeptide(L)'
;MSDINSANKGHFNIPPLPLPPNNQYGFNHGSAPSYGGMVTPNQFSNNSFRPMHPFNHSNFFPPPPVFNAPPPPPSSFYAPPPPFTPFASPSFPHPTSASRAHQVATEEEEDSDKIWIRNWLQRIGKGDKSSSVDNRDVTGSIKISEMKAKVLKMRKLINEMESQSKSLTVMVKTLDEHEWRIRVQEIEEEKHVLVQLFNEFENKKELLTDVKRQLDKRSRKRNRQKRRREERRMAETERRIAVEKENERIDVWLKEKEEEVERARREEEMKREADSVLSGVTRRKNEAKRQLALLEGLRKLHKARVVAWNAMGLVISSAQLETFNNVIDRLVTMWTNRLDNYNLEEHGLKVMLHESNADDRASAANRQKLILRQWENALFGSATNATSGIHVPQDLQSFLSVRKAWDKFVVNEDSVMSSSIPVGWVIPCKPSSEDWGKLLHDKKQ
;
A
#
# COMPACT_ATOMS: atom_id res chain seq x y z
N MET A 1 -56.03 -46.34 2.40
CA MET A 1 -56.96 -45.27 2.00
C MET A 1 -56.25 -43.95 2.12
N SER A 2 -55.89 -43.41 0.96
CA SER A 2 -56.01 -41.98 0.60
C SER A 2 -55.09 -40.94 1.25
N ASP A 3 -53.99 -40.70 0.53
CA ASP A 3 -53.71 -39.46 -0.21
C ASP A 3 -53.07 -38.19 0.42
N ILE A 4 -51.85 -37.94 -0.10
CA ILE A 4 -51.36 -36.73 -0.80
C ILE A 4 -51.13 -35.44 0.03
N ASN A 5 -49.85 -35.06 0.17
CA ASN A 5 -49.41 -33.80 -0.44
C ASN A 5 -47.88 -33.70 -0.67
N SER A 6 -47.56 -33.36 -1.91
CA SER A 6 -46.23 -33.15 -2.50
C SER A 6 -45.65 -31.79 -2.16
N ALA A 7 -44.32 -31.72 -2.00
CA ALA A 7 -43.56 -30.49 -2.26
C ALA A 7 -42.17 -30.80 -2.83
N ASN A 8 -42.00 -30.35 -4.08
CA ASN A 8 -40.83 -30.35 -4.96
C ASN A 8 -39.44 -30.21 -4.31
N LYS A 9 -38.53 -31.13 -4.68
CA LYS A 9 -37.08 -30.92 -4.62
C LYS A 9 -36.55 -30.70 -6.04
N GLY A 10 -36.31 -29.44 -6.41
CA GLY A 10 -35.56 -29.08 -7.61
C GLY A 10 -34.07 -29.26 -7.37
N HIS A 11 -33.47 -30.27 -8.00
CA HIS A 11 -32.02 -30.41 -8.16
C HIS A 11 -31.53 -29.41 -9.21
N PHE A 12 -30.64 -28.50 -8.83
CA PHE A 12 -29.79 -27.77 -9.77
C PHE A 12 -28.42 -28.47 -9.82
N ASN A 13 -28.17 -29.17 -10.92
CA ASN A 13 -26.84 -29.66 -11.29
C ASN A 13 -26.00 -28.47 -11.78
N ILE A 14 -25.01 -28.05 -11.00
CA ILE A 14 -23.98 -27.11 -11.43
C ILE A 14 -22.75 -27.96 -11.83
N PRO A 15 -22.29 -27.92 -13.09
CA PRO A 15 -21.04 -28.58 -13.48
C PRO A 15 -19.83 -27.85 -12.86
N PRO A 16 -18.75 -28.57 -12.48
CA PRO A 16 -17.59 -27.96 -11.88
C PRO A 16 -16.79 -27.11 -12.88
N LEU A 17 -16.28 -25.97 -12.40
CA LEU A 17 -15.42 -25.05 -13.14
C LEU A 17 -14.06 -25.69 -13.50
N PRO A 18 -13.47 -25.34 -14.66
CA PRO A 18 -12.18 -25.86 -15.09
C PRO A 18 -11.03 -25.29 -14.24
N LEU A 19 -10.08 -26.16 -13.90
CA LEU A 19 -8.85 -25.82 -13.18
C LEU A 19 -7.92 -24.95 -14.04
N PRO A 20 -7.19 -23.98 -13.45
CA PRO A 20 -6.21 -23.18 -14.17
C PRO A 20 -4.97 -24.01 -14.57
N PRO A 21 -4.28 -23.63 -15.66
CA PRO A 21 -3.16 -24.38 -16.20
C PRO A 21 -1.95 -24.39 -15.27
N ASN A 22 -1.37 -25.58 -15.18
CA ASN A 22 -0.20 -25.97 -14.41
C ASN A 22 1.07 -25.33 -15.02
N ASN A 23 1.55 -24.22 -14.45
CA ASN A 23 2.87 -23.67 -14.80
C ASN A 23 3.96 -24.44 -14.04
N GLN A 24 4.50 -25.45 -14.72
CA GLN A 24 5.74 -26.10 -14.32
C GLN A 24 6.89 -25.11 -14.39
N TYR A 25 7.51 -24.88 -13.23
CA TYR A 25 8.80 -24.23 -13.09
C TYR A 25 9.88 -25.08 -13.78
N GLY A 26 10.39 -24.58 -14.91
CA GLY A 26 11.66 -25.00 -15.48
C GLY A 26 12.80 -24.22 -14.83
N PHE A 27 13.50 -24.86 -13.90
CA PHE A 27 14.86 -24.46 -13.51
C PHE A 27 15.77 -24.64 -14.72
N ASN A 28 16.50 -23.59 -15.13
CA ASN A 28 17.73 -23.79 -15.87
C ASN A 28 18.80 -22.80 -15.42
N HIS A 29 19.92 -23.38 -14.98
CA HIS A 29 21.13 -22.69 -14.55
C HIS A 29 21.99 -22.31 -15.76
N GLY A 30 22.56 -21.11 -15.71
CA GLY A 30 23.95 -20.87 -16.10
C GLY A 30 24.23 -20.61 -17.58
N SER A 31 24.71 -19.41 -17.87
CA SER A 31 26.10 -19.14 -18.31
C SER A 31 26.16 -17.89 -19.20
N ALA A 32 26.83 -16.84 -18.71
CA ALA A 32 27.47 -15.85 -19.58
C ALA A 32 28.71 -16.54 -20.22
N PRO A 33 29.20 -16.11 -21.41
CA PRO A 33 29.92 -14.82 -21.50
C PRO A 33 29.89 -14.09 -22.87
N SER A 34 30.04 -12.76 -22.81
CA SER A 34 31.05 -11.95 -23.52
C SER A 34 31.01 -11.62 -25.04
N TYR A 35 31.29 -10.32 -25.30
CA TYR A 35 31.89 -9.62 -26.46
C TYR A 35 31.13 -9.43 -27.81
N GLY A 36 31.25 -8.19 -28.33
CA GLY A 36 31.02 -7.75 -29.73
C GLY A 36 29.68 -7.03 -29.94
N GLY A 37 29.55 -5.80 -30.43
CA GLY A 37 30.37 -5.03 -31.37
C GLY A 37 29.70 -5.01 -32.76
N MET A 38 29.49 -3.80 -33.32
CA MET A 38 28.92 -3.44 -34.65
C MET A 38 27.39 -3.32 -34.71
N VAL A 39 26.76 -2.16 -35.00
CA VAL A 39 26.80 -1.24 -36.17
C VAL A 39 26.37 -1.92 -37.47
N THR A 40 25.18 -1.58 -37.98
CA THR A 40 24.82 -1.56 -39.41
C THR A 40 23.57 -0.67 -39.65
N PRO A 41 23.32 -0.23 -40.91
CA PRO A 41 22.91 1.14 -41.22
C PRO A 41 21.52 1.29 -41.89
N ASN A 42 21.15 2.57 -42.08
CA ASN A 42 20.22 3.14 -43.08
C ASN A 42 19.82 2.24 -44.26
N GLN A 43 18.52 2.21 -44.57
CA GLN A 43 18.06 2.30 -45.96
C GLN A 43 16.86 3.24 -46.14
N PHE A 44 17.11 4.15 -47.07
CA PHE A 44 16.27 5.14 -47.75
C PHE A 44 15.05 4.58 -48.51
N SER A 45 14.09 5.52 -48.72
CA SER A 45 13.27 5.75 -49.94
C SER A 45 12.27 4.66 -50.37
N ASN A 46 11.13 4.97 -50.98
CA ASN A 46 10.65 6.19 -51.63
C ASN A 46 9.13 6.06 -51.87
N ASN A 47 8.43 7.22 -51.92
CA ASN A 47 7.34 7.63 -52.83
C ASN A 47 6.21 6.65 -53.18
N SER A 48 4.96 7.04 -53.42
CA SER A 48 4.19 8.28 -53.57
C SER A 48 2.73 7.79 -53.59
N PHE A 49 1.73 8.55 -53.17
CA PHE A 49 0.72 9.10 -54.09
C PHE A 49 -0.18 10.07 -53.30
N ARG A 50 -0.06 11.37 -53.61
CA ARG A 50 -1.20 12.29 -53.62
C ARG A 50 -1.85 12.22 -55.01
N PRO A 51 -3.16 12.46 -55.13
CA PRO A 51 -3.63 13.77 -55.62
C PRO A 51 -4.94 14.17 -54.91
N MET A 52 -5.53 15.37 -54.98
CA MET A 52 -5.22 16.71 -55.47
C MET A 52 -6.35 17.57 -54.84
N HIS A 53 -6.01 18.78 -54.40
CA HIS A 53 -7.00 19.81 -54.11
C HIS A 53 -7.58 20.36 -55.42
N PRO A 54 -8.63 21.20 -55.33
CA PRO A 54 -8.45 22.51 -55.93
C PRO A 54 -8.83 23.68 -55.00
N PHE A 55 -7.85 24.59 -54.92
CA PHE A 55 -7.93 26.04 -54.98
C PHE A 55 -8.86 26.86 -54.07
N ASN A 56 -8.24 27.39 -53.01
CA ASN A 56 -7.77 28.78 -52.90
C ASN A 56 -8.79 29.92 -53.06
N HIS A 57 -9.07 30.62 -51.95
CA HIS A 57 -9.06 32.08 -51.96
C HIS A 57 -8.38 32.61 -50.69
N SER A 58 -7.29 33.32 -50.96
CA SER A 58 -6.56 34.27 -50.14
C SER A 58 -7.45 35.20 -49.33
N ASN A 59 -7.23 35.26 -48.02
CA ASN A 59 -7.47 36.46 -47.21
C ASN A 59 -6.22 36.73 -46.37
N PHE A 60 -5.50 37.78 -46.78
CA PHE A 60 -4.56 38.51 -45.95
C PHE A 60 -5.31 39.00 -44.70
N PHE A 61 -4.95 38.47 -43.54
CA PHE A 61 -5.24 39.11 -42.25
C PHE A 61 -3.92 39.67 -41.70
N PRO A 62 -3.88 40.94 -41.26
CA PRO A 62 -2.73 41.47 -40.56
C PRO A 62 -2.54 40.75 -39.22
N PRO A 63 -1.31 40.63 -38.70
CA PRO A 63 -1.09 40.08 -37.37
C PRO A 63 -1.78 40.96 -36.31
N PRO A 64 -2.28 40.37 -35.21
CA PRO A 64 -2.93 41.12 -34.15
C PRO A 64 -1.95 42.11 -33.50
N PRO A 65 -2.43 43.23 -32.95
CA PRO A 65 -1.56 44.15 -32.22
C PRO A 65 -0.95 43.43 -31.03
N VAL A 66 0.37 43.51 -30.94
CA VAL A 66 1.15 43.11 -29.77
C VAL A 66 0.65 43.97 -28.61
N PHE A 67 -0.18 43.38 -27.75
CA PHE A 67 -0.39 43.95 -26.43
C PHE A 67 0.96 43.91 -25.72
N ASN A 68 1.59 45.07 -25.56
CA ASN A 68 2.66 45.26 -24.60
C ASN A 68 2.17 44.74 -23.25
N ALA A 69 2.62 43.56 -22.87
CA ALA A 69 2.56 43.12 -21.50
C ALA A 69 3.23 44.20 -20.64
N PRO A 70 2.67 44.55 -19.47
CA PRO A 70 3.38 45.40 -18.53
C PRO A 70 4.73 44.74 -18.22
N PRO A 71 5.81 45.53 -18.07
CA PRO A 71 7.11 44.98 -17.73
C PRO A 71 6.97 44.15 -16.43
N PRO A 72 7.67 43.00 -16.33
CA PRO A 72 7.67 42.24 -15.10
C PRO A 72 8.12 43.17 -13.95
N PRO A 73 7.51 43.04 -12.75
CA PRO A 73 7.96 43.80 -11.60
C PRO A 73 9.47 43.59 -11.40
N PRO A 74 10.21 44.63 -10.95
CA PRO A 74 11.65 44.55 -10.82
C PRO A 74 12.04 43.31 -10.01
N SER A 75 12.90 42.46 -10.60
CA SER A 75 13.49 41.30 -9.94
C SER A 75 14.37 41.77 -8.78
N SER A 76 13.71 42.03 -7.67
CA SER A 76 14.31 42.27 -6.38
C SER A 76 13.82 41.11 -5.52
N PHE A 77 14.75 40.34 -4.95
CA PHE A 77 14.54 39.05 -4.28
C PHE A 77 14.60 37.79 -5.15
N TYR A 78 15.56 37.72 -6.08
CA TYR A 78 16.28 36.46 -6.32
C TYR A 78 17.65 36.56 -5.65
N ALA A 79 17.71 36.22 -4.37
CA ALA A 79 18.94 35.70 -3.82
C ALA A 79 19.18 34.32 -4.46
N PRO A 80 20.41 33.98 -4.88
CA PRO A 80 20.71 32.63 -5.32
C PRO A 80 20.35 31.64 -4.19
N PRO A 81 19.89 30.42 -4.51
CA PRO A 81 19.74 29.41 -3.48
C PRO A 81 21.11 29.20 -2.83
N PRO A 82 21.19 29.17 -1.48
CA PRO A 82 22.44 28.84 -0.83
C PRO A 82 22.91 27.46 -1.33
N PRO A 83 24.22 27.22 -1.43
CA PRO A 83 24.73 25.92 -1.83
C PRO A 83 24.10 24.84 -0.95
N PHE A 84 23.62 23.77 -1.59
CA PHE A 84 23.14 22.57 -0.92
C PHE A 84 24.21 22.05 0.04
N THR A 85 24.08 22.41 1.31
CA THR A 85 24.61 21.62 2.42
C THR A 85 23.64 20.47 2.63
N PRO A 86 24.11 19.22 2.76
CA PRO A 86 23.23 18.07 2.99
C PRO A 86 22.39 18.33 4.25
N PHE A 87 21.07 18.14 4.12
CA PHE A 87 20.13 18.26 5.23
C PHE A 87 20.60 17.40 6.40
N ALA A 88 21.05 18.10 7.44
CA ALA A 88 21.20 17.57 8.77
C ALA A 88 19.83 17.08 9.26
N SER A 89 19.84 15.89 9.84
CA SER A 89 18.78 15.33 10.65
C SER A 89 18.33 16.32 11.75
N PRO A 90 17.10 16.19 12.30
CA PRO A 90 16.67 17.02 13.41
C PRO A 90 17.69 16.95 14.55
N SER A 91 18.33 18.09 14.80
CA SER A 91 19.39 18.22 15.79
C SER A 91 18.77 18.12 17.18
N PHE A 92 19.07 17.02 17.87
CA PHE A 92 19.07 16.98 19.32
C PHE A 92 19.96 18.13 19.84
N PRO A 93 19.66 18.71 21.01
CA PRO A 93 20.45 19.79 21.57
C PRO A 93 21.91 19.34 21.72
N HIS A 94 22.79 19.86 20.88
CA HIS A 94 24.23 19.77 21.07
C HIS A 94 24.65 20.84 22.08
N PRO A 95 25.37 20.48 23.14
CA PRO A 95 25.93 21.45 24.08
C PRO A 95 27.09 22.17 23.40
N THR A 96 26.93 23.46 23.13
CA THR A 96 28.06 24.34 22.85
C THR A 96 28.32 25.17 24.11
N SER A 97 29.36 24.79 24.86
CA SER A 97 30.24 25.62 25.70
C SER A 97 30.90 24.77 26.79
N ALA A 98 31.72 23.80 26.41
CA ALA A 98 32.64 23.13 27.34
C ALA A 98 33.95 22.72 26.65
N SER A 99 34.41 23.48 25.66
CA SER A 99 35.73 23.23 25.04
C SER A 99 36.91 23.78 25.86
N ARG A 100 36.73 23.92 27.18
CA ARG A 100 37.82 24.27 28.13
C ARG A 100 37.73 23.52 29.46
N ALA A 101 36.99 22.41 29.51
CA ALA A 101 36.89 21.55 30.69
C ALA A 101 37.25 20.07 30.43
N HIS A 102 37.59 19.70 29.20
CA HIS A 102 38.02 18.33 28.83
C HIS A 102 39.52 18.23 28.57
N GLN A 103 40.33 18.68 29.53
CA GLN A 103 41.74 18.25 29.62
C GLN A 103 42.15 17.83 31.05
N VAL A 104 41.23 17.79 32.02
CA VAL A 104 41.56 17.49 33.42
C VAL A 104 40.62 16.45 34.06
N ALA A 105 39.82 15.77 33.25
CA ALA A 105 39.07 14.58 33.68
C ALA A 105 39.10 13.57 32.51
N THR A 106 39.63 12.36 32.64
CA THR A 106 40.10 11.69 33.85
C THR A 106 40.89 10.44 33.41
N GLU A 107 42.22 10.44 33.55
CA GLU A 107 42.99 9.18 33.55
C GLU A 107 42.40 8.19 34.58
N GLU A 108 41.79 8.72 35.65
CA GLU A 108 41.06 7.98 36.68
C GLU A 108 39.78 7.28 36.18
N GLU A 109 39.07 7.80 35.17
CA GLU A 109 37.84 7.19 34.63
C GLU A 109 38.19 6.04 33.69
N GLU A 110 39.18 6.23 32.82
CA GLU A 110 39.71 5.13 32.01
C GLU A 110 40.29 4.01 32.88
N ASP A 111 40.96 4.36 33.99
CA ASP A 111 41.46 3.39 34.94
C ASP A 111 40.33 2.71 35.71
N SER A 112 39.26 3.43 36.06
CA SER A 112 38.07 2.84 36.67
C SER A 112 37.34 1.87 35.73
N ASP A 113 37.26 2.18 34.43
CA ASP A 113 36.71 1.31 33.41
C ASP A 113 37.61 0.10 33.15
N LYS A 114 38.94 0.28 33.11
CA LYS A 114 39.89 -0.83 33.01
C LYS A 114 39.82 -1.74 34.24
N ILE A 115 39.63 -1.19 35.43
CA ILE A 115 39.42 -1.94 36.69
C ILE A 115 38.06 -2.64 36.68
N TRP A 116 37.00 -1.99 36.18
CA TRP A 116 35.67 -2.58 36.05
C TRP A 116 35.67 -3.73 35.05
N ILE A 117 36.30 -3.56 33.88
CA ILE A 117 36.48 -4.61 32.87
C ILE A 117 37.31 -5.76 33.46
N ARG A 118 38.40 -5.47 34.20
CA ARG A 118 39.17 -6.51 34.91
C ARG A 118 38.32 -7.28 35.91
N ASN A 119 37.59 -6.59 36.78
CA ASN A 119 36.70 -7.19 37.78
C ASN A 119 35.55 -7.99 37.15
N TRP A 120 34.99 -7.50 36.04
CA TRP A 120 33.93 -8.16 35.28
C TRP A 120 34.45 -9.42 34.58
N LEU A 121 35.63 -9.35 33.95
CA LEU A 121 36.31 -10.51 33.38
C LEU A 121 36.64 -11.54 34.47
N GLN A 122 37.10 -11.10 35.64
CA GLN A 122 37.39 -11.96 36.79
C GLN A 122 36.11 -12.64 37.32
N ARG A 123 34.99 -11.90 37.41
CA ARG A 123 33.66 -12.45 37.77
C ARG A 123 33.12 -13.48 36.78
N ILE A 124 33.41 -13.32 35.49
CA ILE A 124 32.97 -14.25 34.43
C ILE A 124 33.97 -15.41 34.24
N GLY A 125 35.06 -15.45 35.02
CA GLY A 125 36.08 -16.49 34.95
C GLY A 125 36.99 -16.39 33.72
N LYS A 126 37.07 -15.20 33.13
CA LYS A 126 37.89 -14.85 31.95
C LYS A 126 38.90 -13.72 32.22
N GLY A 127 39.15 -13.40 33.50
CA GLY A 127 40.22 -12.51 33.91
C GLY A 127 41.57 -13.08 33.50
N ASP A 128 42.54 -12.19 33.30
CA ASP A 128 43.88 -12.50 32.79
C ASP A 128 44.51 -13.68 33.56
N LYS A 129 44.64 -14.83 32.89
CA LYS A 129 45.22 -16.05 33.45
C LYS A 129 46.75 -16.04 33.33
N SER A 130 47.37 -14.88 33.49
CA SER A 130 48.81 -14.70 33.28
C SER A 130 49.66 -15.02 34.52
N SER A 131 49.06 -15.26 35.69
CA SER A 131 49.79 -15.61 36.93
C SER A 131 49.32 -16.90 37.64
N SER A 132 48.35 -17.62 37.08
CA SER A 132 48.08 -18.99 37.50
C SER A 132 48.56 -19.90 36.39
N VAL A 133 49.83 -20.32 36.48
CA VAL A 133 50.26 -21.60 35.93
C VAL A 133 49.16 -22.60 36.28
N ASP A 134 48.48 -23.06 35.25
CA ASP A 134 47.36 -23.98 35.34
C ASP A 134 47.95 -25.33 35.81
N ASN A 135 48.23 -25.44 37.11
CA ASN A 135 48.20 -26.70 37.85
C ASN A 135 46.73 -27.17 37.99
N ARG A 136 45.96 -27.06 36.91
CA ARG A 136 44.99 -28.09 36.61
C ARG A 136 45.81 -29.21 36.03
N ASP A 137 46.29 -30.04 36.93
CA ASP A 137 46.71 -31.39 36.66
C ASP A 137 46.00 -31.91 35.41
N VAL A 138 46.80 -32.25 34.40
CA VAL A 138 46.94 -33.59 33.80
C VAL A 138 45.98 -34.65 34.38
N THR A 139 44.70 -34.35 34.48
CA THR A 139 43.61 -35.25 34.86
C THR A 139 42.76 -35.43 33.62
N GLY A 140 43.35 -36.15 32.66
CA GLY A 140 42.65 -37.00 31.69
C GLY A 140 41.29 -36.54 31.16
N SER A 141 41.06 -35.27 30.80
CA SER A 141 39.81 -34.86 30.15
C SER A 141 39.76 -35.44 28.72
N ILE A 142 39.18 -36.64 28.57
CA ILE A 142 38.99 -37.32 27.29
C ILE A 142 38.20 -36.42 26.34
N LYS A 143 38.71 -36.21 25.12
CA LYS A 143 37.99 -35.43 24.10
C LYS A 143 36.80 -36.23 23.56
N ILE A 144 35.69 -35.56 23.24
CA ILE A 144 34.50 -36.21 22.62
C ILE A 144 34.87 -37.09 21.40
N SER A 145 35.88 -36.70 20.62
CA SER A 145 36.37 -37.46 19.46
C SER A 145 37.05 -38.77 19.85
N GLU A 146 37.84 -38.78 20.92
CA GLU A 146 38.55 -39.95 21.44
C GLU A 146 37.55 -40.94 22.06
N MET A 147 36.59 -40.43 22.84
CA MET A 147 35.46 -41.22 23.36
C MET A 147 34.68 -41.88 22.21
N LYS A 148 34.35 -41.10 21.17
CA LYS A 148 33.64 -41.60 19.99
C LYS A 148 34.44 -42.71 19.30
N ALA A 149 35.76 -42.54 19.13
CA ALA A 149 36.61 -43.54 18.51
C ALA A 149 36.66 -44.85 19.31
N LYS A 150 36.76 -44.77 20.64
CA LYS A 150 36.75 -45.95 21.52
C LYS A 150 35.41 -46.68 21.52
N VAL A 151 34.28 -45.97 21.56
CA VAL A 151 32.93 -46.56 21.43
C VAL A 151 32.75 -47.24 20.07
N LEU A 152 33.25 -46.62 18.99
CA LEU A 152 33.23 -47.23 17.67
C LEU A 152 34.11 -48.49 17.60
N LYS A 153 35.28 -48.49 18.25
CA LYS A 153 36.16 -49.67 18.35
C LYS A 153 35.48 -50.80 19.11
N MET A 154 34.82 -50.53 20.23
CA MET A 154 34.04 -51.53 20.97
C MET A 154 32.92 -52.12 20.11
N ARG A 155 32.15 -51.28 19.43
CA ARG A 155 31.07 -51.74 18.54
C ARG A 155 31.63 -52.63 17.42
N LYS A 156 32.81 -52.30 16.89
CA LYS A 156 33.49 -53.12 15.88
C LYS A 156 33.89 -54.49 16.45
N LEU A 157 34.50 -54.53 17.63
CA LEU A 157 34.90 -55.78 18.29
C LEU A 157 33.70 -56.68 18.62
N ILE A 158 32.59 -56.10 19.12
CA ILE A 158 31.35 -56.85 19.37
C ILE A 158 30.83 -57.50 18.07
N ASN A 159 30.80 -56.74 16.96
CA ASN A 159 30.35 -57.27 15.67
C ASN A 159 31.30 -58.36 15.12
N GLU A 160 32.60 -58.22 15.33
CA GLU A 160 33.62 -59.19 14.89
C GLU A 160 33.49 -60.50 15.68
N MET A 161 33.42 -60.42 17.00
CA MET A 161 33.19 -61.58 17.87
C MET A 161 31.86 -62.27 17.57
N GLU A 162 30.79 -61.52 17.29
CA GLU A 162 29.50 -62.10 16.86
C GLU A 162 29.62 -62.83 15.52
N SER A 163 30.40 -62.28 14.58
CA SER A 163 30.67 -62.89 13.28
C SER A 163 31.48 -64.18 13.43
N GLN A 164 32.56 -64.15 14.21
CA GLN A 164 33.42 -65.29 14.52
C GLN A 164 32.67 -66.38 15.29
N SER A 165 31.82 -66.02 16.25
CA SER A 165 30.96 -66.97 16.99
C SER A 165 29.95 -67.66 16.07
N LYS A 166 29.28 -66.93 15.17
CA LYS A 166 28.39 -67.49 14.15
C LYS A 166 29.16 -68.40 13.19
N SER A 167 30.36 -67.99 12.77
CA SER A 167 31.23 -68.78 11.90
C SER A 167 31.66 -70.08 12.57
N LEU A 168 32.07 -70.03 13.84
CA LEU A 168 32.43 -71.22 14.63
C LEU A 168 31.25 -72.16 14.80
N THR A 169 30.04 -71.63 15.02
CA THR A 169 28.81 -72.43 15.14
C THR A 169 28.49 -73.21 13.84
N VAL A 170 28.80 -72.64 12.68
CA VAL A 170 28.62 -73.31 11.38
C VAL A 170 29.72 -74.34 11.11
N MET A 171 30.95 -74.05 11.55
CA MET A 171 32.14 -74.86 11.25
C MET A 171 32.49 -75.92 12.32
N VAL A 172 31.63 -76.11 13.35
CA VAL A 172 31.82 -77.09 14.45
C VAL A 172 32.09 -78.51 13.94
N LYS A 173 31.50 -78.90 12.81
CA LYS A 173 31.61 -80.27 12.26
C LYS A 173 32.78 -80.47 11.28
N THR A 174 33.45 -79.39 10.87
CA THR A 174 34.40 -79.40 9.75
C THR A 174 35.82 -78.95 10.13
N LEU A 175 36.03 -78.46 11.36
CA LEU A 175 37.31 -77.95 11.83
C LEU A 175 38.10 -79.00 12.61
N ASP A 176 39.42 -78.98 12.44
CA ASP A 176 40.36 -79.74 13.27
C ASP A 176 40.46 -79.13 14.68
N GLU A 177 40.76 -79.97 15.68
CA GLU A 177 40.84 -79.59 17.10
C GLU A 177 41.93 -78.52 17.34
N HIS A 178 42.96 -78.48 16.50
CA HIS A 178 43.97 -77.43 16.54
C HIS A 178 43.43 -76.08 16.03
N GLU A 179 42.72 -76.08 14.90
CA GLU A 179 42.12 -74.87 14.31
C GLU A 179 40.97 -74.31 15.15
N TRP A 180 40.21 -75.19 15.82
CA TRP A 180 39.19 -74.82 16.79
C TRP A 180 39.80 -74.05 17.97
N ARG A 181 40.90 -74.56 18.54
CA ARG A 181 41.60 -73.91 19.65
C ARG A 181 42.17 -72.54 19.27
N ILE A 182 42.71 -72.39 18.06
CA ILE A 182 43.22 -71.10 17.56
C ILE A 182 42.10 -70.06 17.49
N ARG A 183 40.95 -70.39 16.89
CA ARG A 183 39.84 -69.41 16.78
C ARG A 183 39.16 -69.09 18.10
N VAL A 184 39.09 -70.05 19.03
CA VAL A 184 38.61 -69.78 20.39
C VAL A 184 39.59 -68.85 21.12
N GLN A 185 40.90 -69.02 20.91
CA GLN A 185 41.91 -68.13 21.45
C GLN A 185 41.80 -66.70 20.87
N GLU A 186 41.61 -66.54 19.55
CA GLU A 186 41.39 -65.24 18.91
C GLU A 186 40.16 -64.50 19.48
N ILE A 187 39.04 -65.21 19.68
CA ILE A 187 37.84 -64.65 20.33
C ILE A 187 38.12 -64.25 21.78
N GLU A 188 38.91 -65.03 22.53
CA GLU A 188 39.25 -64.72 23.91
C GLU A 188 40.21 -63.53 24.01
N GLU A 189 41.12 -63.36 23.05
CA GLU A 189 41.97 -62.18 22.92
C GLU A 189 41.16 -60.92 22.58
N GLU A 190 40.22 -61.00 21.63
CA GLU A 190 39.30 -59.91 21.30
C GLU A 190 38.38 -59.53 22.48
N LYS A 191 37.90 -60.54 23.21
CA LYS A 191 37.13 -60.38 24.45
C LYS A 191 37.96 -59.69 25.53
N HIS A 192 39.22 -60.06 25.69
CA HIS A 192 40.12 -59.41 26.64
C HIS A 192 40.31 -57.93 26.30
N VAL A 193 40.50 -57.58 25.02
CA VAL A 193 40.57 -56.19 24.55
C VAL A 193 39.25 -55.43 24.79
N LEU A 194 38.10 -56.08 24.60
CA LEU A 194 36.79 -55.49 24.87
C LEU A 194 36.59 -55.21 26.37
N VAL A 195 36.94 -56.17 27.23
CA VAL A 195 36.87 -56.04 28.70
C VAL A 195 37.82 -54.96 29.20
N GLN A 196 39.03 -54.86 28.64
CA GLN A 196 39.95 -53.77 28.96
C GLN A 196 39.36 -52.40 28.60
N LEU A 197 38.81 -52.24 27.40
CA LEU A 197 38.15 -51.00 26.99
C LEU A 197 36.93 -50.68 27.86
N PHE A 198 36.18 -51.70 28.32
CA PHE A 198 35.02 -51.52 29.19
C PHE A 198 35.43 -51.07 30.59
N ASN A 199 36.43 -51.73 31.18
CA ASN A 199 37.00 -51.35 32.47
C ASN A 199 37.60 -49.94 32.42
N GLU A 200 38.19 -49.54 31.30
CA GLU A 200 38.64 -48.16 31.09
C GLU A 200 37.50 -47.13 31.18
N PHE A 201 36.27 -47.49 30.78
CA PHE A 201 35.09 -46.61 30.89
C PHE A 201 34.47 -46.64 32.28
N GLU A 202 34.42 -47.82 32.90
CA GLU A 202 33.87 -48.00 34.24
C GLU A 202 34.72 -47.30 35.31
N ASN A 203 36.05 -47.43 35.21
CA ASN A 203 37.01 -46.73 36.06
C ASN A 203 37.02 -45.21 35.81
N LYS A 204 36.44 -44.74 34.71
CA LYS A 204 36.41 -43.32 34.28
C LYS A 204 34.99 -42.76 34.19
N LYS A 205 34.10 -43.22 35.07
CA LYS A 205 32.69 -42.80 35.11
C LYS A 205 32.50 -41.29 35.21
N GLU A 206 33.34 -40.58 35.96
CA GLU A 206 33.30 -39.12 36.07
C GLU A 206 33.57 -38.43 34.71
N LEU A 207 34.54 -38.94 33.94
CA LEU A 207 34.83 -38.43 32.59
C LEU A 207 33.66 -38.65 31.62
N LEU A 208 32.92 -39.75 31.77
CA LEU A 208 31.70 -39.99 30.98
C LEU A 208 30.62 -38.94 31.26
N THR A 209 30.44 -38.58 32.54
CA THR A 209 29.48 -37.52 32.90
C THR A 209 29.90 -36.17 32.32
N ASP A 210 31.21 -35.89 32.27
CA ASP A 210 31.74 -34.68 31.66
C ASP A 210 31.57 -34.66 30.13
N VAL A 211 31.83 -35.78 29.45
CA VAL A 211 31.59 -35.92 28.01
C VAL A 211 30.09 -35.74 27.70
N LYS A 212 29.20 -36.33 28.50
CA LYS A 212 27.74 -36.13 28.38
C LYS A 212 27.37 -34.65 28.54
N ARG A 213 27.92 -33.98 29.55
CA ARG A 213 27.75 -32.53 29.76
C ARG A 213 28.24 -31.70 28.57
N GLN A 214 29.37 -32.07 27.96
CA GLN A 214 29.88 -31.38 26.77
C GLN A 214 29.01 -31.62 25.53
N LEU A 215 28.48 -32.82 25.34
CA LEU A 215 27.51 -33.14 24.28
C LEU A 215 26.22 -32.35 24.44
N ASP A 216 25.68 -32.26 25.66
CA ASP A 216 24.50 -31.46 25.96
C ASP A 216 24.74 -29.99 25.67
N LYS A 217 25.90 -29.43 26.06
CA LYS A 217 26.29 -28.05 25.72
C LYS A 217 26.31 -27.82 24.20
N ARG A 218 26.89 -28.75 23.44
CA ARG A 218 26.93 -28.66 21.95
C ARG A 218 25.54 -28.78 21.33
N SER A 219 24.71 -29.71 21.82
CA SER A 219 23.33 -29.91 21.38
C SER A 219 22.50 -28.66 21.63
N ARG A 220 22.53 -28.12 22.86
CA ARG A 220 21.87 -26.85 23.24
C ARG A 220 22.32 -25.69 22.37
N LYS A 221 23.63 -25.56 22.09
CA LYS A 221 24.14 -24.52 21.18
C LYS A 221 23.59 -24.65 19.77
N ARG A 222 23.61 -25.86 19.19
CA ARG A 222 23.08 -26.14 17.85
C ARG A 222 21.58 -25.85 17.78
N ASN A 223 20.81 -26.30 18.77
CA ASN A 223 19.38 -26.04 18.83
C ASN A 223 19.07 -24.54 18.97
N ARG A 224 19.81 -23.80 19.82
CA ARG A 224 19.64 -22.33 19.91
C ARG A 224 19.99 -21.64 18.59
N GLN A 225 20.99 -22.12 17.87
CA GLN A 225 21.36 -21.55 16.58
C GLN A 225 20.35 -21.87 15.48
N LYS A 226 19.80 -23.10 15.46
CA LYS A 226 18.71 -23.51 14.58
C LYS A 226 17.48 -22.64 14.82
N ARG A 227 17.05 -22.51 16.08
CA ARG A 227 15.91 -21.67 16.46
C ARG A 227 16.10 -20.21 16.05
N ARG A 228 17.27 -19.62 16.31
CA ARG A 228 17.58 -18.24 15.89
C ARG A 228 17.71 -18.04 14.37
N ARG A 229 17.96 -19.10 13.59
CA ARG A 229 17.93 -19.02 12.12
C ARG A 229 16.48 -19.05 11.63
N GLU A 230 15.66 -19.92 12.21
CA GLU A 230 14.24 -20.01 11.88
C GLU A 230 13.50 -18.73 12.27
N GLU A 231 13.69 -18.23 13.49
CA GLU A 231 13.12 -16.96 13.96
C GLU A 231 13.47 -15.80 13.00
N ARG A 232 14.72 -15.71 12.53
CA ARG A 232 15.12 -14.69 11.55
C ARG A 232 14.49 -14.89 10.17
N ARG A 233 14.35 -16.13 9.72
CA ARG A 233 13.70 -16.44 8.44
C ARG A 233 12.22 -16.07 8.49
N MET A 234 11.53 -16.44 9.58
CA MET A 234 10.14 -16.08 9.82
C MET A 234 9.95 -14.57 9.90
N ALA A 235 10.80 -13.86 10.65
CA ALA A 235 10.75 -12.41 10.74
C ALA A 235 10.99 -11.71 9.39
N GLU A 236 11.90 -12.23 8.56
CA GLU A 236 12.14 -11.71 7.21
C GLU A 236 10.93 -11.94 6.29
N THR A 237 10.32 -13.13 6.33
CA THR A 237 9.10 -13.40 5.54
C THR A 237 7.93 -12.55 6.00
N GLU A 238 7.76 -12.35 7.30
CA GLU A 238 6.71 -11.50 7.86
C GLU A 238 6.90 -10.04 7.46
N ARG A 239 8.14 -9.53 7.48
CA ARG A 239 8.48 -8.20 6.96
C ARG A 239 8.15 -8.05 5.48
N ARG A 240 8.48 -9.05 4.66
CA ARG A 240 8.15 -9.04 3.23
C ARG A 240 6.65 -8.99 3.00
N ILE A 241 5.89 -9.83 3.70
CA ILE A 241 4.42 -9.85 3.63
C ILE A 241 3.85 -8.50 4.11
N ALA A 242 4.42 -7.90 5.15
CA ALA A 242 3.97 -6.59 5.65
C ALA A 242 4.22 -5.47 4.63
N VAL A 243 5.39 -5.47 3.98
CA VAL A 243 5.72 -4.52 2.90
C VAL A 243 4.83 -4.73 1.69
N GLU A 244 4.60 -5.98 1.27
CA GLU A 244 3.71 -6.32 0.15
C GLU A 244 2.29 -5.83 0.41
N LYS A 245 1.74 -6.10 1.60
CA LYS A 245 0.42 -5.57 2.00
C LYS A 245 0.34 -4.05 2.00
N GLU A 246 1.42 -3.36 2.37
CA GLU A 246 1.44 -1.90 2.33
C GLU A 246 1.53 -1.40 0.89
N ASN A 247 2.34 -2.03 0.05
CA ASN A 247 2.40 -1.72 -1.38
C ASN A 247 1.04 -1.95 -2.06
N GLU A 248 0.35 -3.05 -1.77
CA GLU A 248 -1.00 -3.31 -2.26
C GLU A 248 -1.99 -2.20 -1.86
N ARG A 249 -1.91 -1.70 -0.62
CA ARG A 249 -2.73 -0.56 -0.17
C ARG A 249 -2.39 0.72 -0.93
N ILE A 250 -1.11 0.97 -1.17
CA ILE A 250 -0.64 2.12 -1.94
C ILE A 250 -1.16 2.02 -3.39
N ASP A 251 -1.07 0.84 -4.00
CA ASP A 251 -1.52 0.63 -5.39
C ASP A 251 -3.03 0.80 -5.53
N VAL A 252 -3.81 0.26 -4.58
CA VAL A 252 -5.27 0.48 -4.53
C VAL A 252 -5.58 1.97 -4.39
N TRP A 253 -4.90 2.67 -3.48
CA TRP A 253 -5.10 4.11 -3.28
C TRP A 253 -4.72 4.93 -4.52
N LEU A 254 -3.60 4.59 -5.19
CA LEU A 254 -3.18 5.25 -6.41
C LEU A 254 -4.22 5.07 -7.52
N LYS A 255 -4.75 3.86 -7.68
CA LYS A 255 -5.80 3.57 -8.64
C LYS A 255 -7.09 4.33 -8.32
N GLU A 256 -7.51 4.37 -7.07
CA GLU A 256 -8.67 5.16 -6.64
C GLU A 256 -8.48 6.66 -6.97
N LYS A 257 -7.28 7.20 -6.74
CA LYS A 257 -6.96 8.59 -7.08
C LYS A 257 -6.88 8.85 -8.58
N GLU A 258 -6.35 7.92 -9.36
CA GLU A 258 -6.38 8.01 -10.81
C GLU A 258 -7.82 8.01 -11.34
N GLU A 259 -8.67 7.12 -10.83
CA GLU A 259 -10.09 7.05 -11.19
C GLU A 259 -10.84 8.34 -10.80
N GLU A 260 -10.52 8.94 -9.66
CA GLU A 260 -11.08 10.23 -9.23
C GLU A 260 -10.69 11.36 -10.17
N VAL A 261 -9.41 11.46 -10.55
CA VAL A 261 -8.91 12.46 -11.50
C VAL A 261 -9.54 12.28 -12.88
N GLU A 262 -9.62 11.05 -13.38
CA GLU A 262 -10.24 10.77 -14.68
C GLU A 262 -11.76 11.03 -14.65
N ARG A 263 -12.42 10.84 -13.51
CA ARG A 263 -13.83 11.22 -13.35
C ARG A 263 -14.00 12.73 -13.40
N ALA A 264 -13.19 13.48 -12.65
CA ALA A 264 -13.21 14.94 -12.66
C ALA A 264 -12.90 15.50 -14.06
N ARG A 265 -11.96 14.90 -14.77
CA ARG A 265 -11.61 15.26 -16.15
C ARG A 265 -12.79 15.04 -17.11
N ARG A 266 -13.46 13.89 -17.02
CA ARG A 266 -14.67 13.60 -17.82
C ARG A 266 -15.79 14.56 -17.52
N GLU A 267 -16.02 14.91 -16.25
CA GLU A 267 -17.02 15.91 -15.85
C GLU A 267 -16.69 17.30 -16.42
N GLU A 268 -15.42 17.73 -16.38
CA GLU A 268 -15.00 19.00 -16.96
C GLU A 268 -15.16 19.03 -18.49
N GLU A 269 -14.84 17.92 -19.16
CA GLU A 269 -15.01 17.78 -20.61
C GLU A 269 -16.49 17.86 -21.00
N MET A 270 -17.37 17.15 -20.31
CA MET A 270 -18.83 17.24 -20.50
C MET A 270 -19.34 18.67 -20.32
N LYS A 271 -18.86 19.39 -19.29
CA LYS A 271 -19.21 20.79 -19.07
C LYS A 271 -18.73 21.68 -20.22
N ARG A 272 -17.50 21.47 -20.69
CA ARG A 272 -16.92 22.22 -21.81
C ARG A 272 -17.70 22.00 -23.10
N GLU A 273 -18.14 20.78 -23.36
CA GLU A 273 -19.02 20.46 -24.49
C GLU A 273 -20.36 21.17 -24.39
N ALA A 274 -21.00 21.13 -23.22
CA ALA A 274 -22.26 21.86 -22.97
C ALA A 274 -22.11 23.37 -23.19
N ASP A 275 -21.04 23.99 -22.66
CA ASP A 275 -20.74 25.41 -22.85
C ASP A 275 -20.45 25.74 -24.33
N SER A 276 -19.75 24.85 -25.03
CA SER A 276 -19.49 24.99 -26.47
C SER A 276 -20.79 25.03 -27.28
N VAL A 277 -21.71 24.10 -27.02
CA VAL A 277 -23.04 24.06 -27.68
C VAL A 277 -23.83 25.33 -27.39
N LEU A 278 -23.90 25.77 -26.12
CA LEU A 278 -24.58 27.00 -25.73
C LEU A 278 -23.98 28.25 -26.40
N SER A 279 -22.65 28.34 -26.47
CA SER A 279 -21.96 29.43 -27.16
C SER A 279 -22.27 29.43 -28.67
N GLY A 280 -22.38 28.26 -29.28
CA GLY A 280 -22.78 28.08 -30.67
C GLY A 280 -24.21 28.57 -30.96
N VAL A 281 -25.17 28.24 -30.09
CA VAL A 281 -26.55 28.76 -30.18
C VAL A 281 -26.57 30.27 -30.00
N THR A 282 -25.85 30.80 -29.00
CA THR A 282 -25.77 32.25 -28.73
C THR A 282 -25.19 33.00 -29.92
N ARG A 283 -24.16 32.45 -30.58
CA ARG A 283 -23.59 33.01 -31.80
C ARG A 283 -24.61 33.03 -32.94
N ARG A 284 -25.35 31.93 -33.17
CA ARG A 284 -26.40 31.85 -34.19
C ARG A 284 -27.54 32.85 -33.94
N LYS A 285 -27.95 33.01 -32.68
CA LYS A 285 -28.92 34.02 -32.24
C LYS A 285 -28.44 35.45 -32.52
N ASN A 286 -27.20 35.77 -32.18
CA ASN A 286 -26.62 37.08 -32.46
C ASN A 286 -26.50 37.35 -33.97
N GLU A 287 -26.21 36.31 -34.76
CA GLU A 287 -26.21 36.43 -36.21
C GLU A 287 -27.60 36.75 -36.76
N ALA A 288 -28.64 36.04 -36.34
CA ALA A 288 -30.01 36.33 -36.76
C ALA A 288 -30.44 37.78 -36.41
N LYS A 289 -30.07 38.27 -35.21
CA LYS A 289 -30.30 39.67 -34.82
C LYS A 289 -29.57 40.66 -35.73
N ARG A 290 -28.32 40.38 -36.10
CA ARG A 290 -27.54 41.23 -37.03
C ARG A 290 -28.20 41.29 -38.41
N GLN A 291 -28.69 40.16 -38.92
CA GLN A 291 -29.39 40.11 -40.22
C GLN A 291 -30.71 40.89 -40.18
N LEU A 292 -31.49 40.79 -39.10
CA LEU A 292 -32.70 41.60 -38.91
C LEU A 292 -32.39 43.11 -38.88
N ALA A 293 -31.35 43.51 -38.14
CA ALA A 293 -30.93 44.91 -38.09
C ALA A 293 -30.48 45.44 -39.47
N LEU A 294 -29.80 44.60 -40.27
CA LEU A 294 -29.40 44.95 -41.63
C LEU A 294 -30.61 45.15 -42.55
N LEU A 295 -31.60 44.25 -42.50
CA LEU A 295 -32.85 44.36 -43.26
C LEU A 295 -33.64 45.61 -42.86
N GLU A 296 -33.68 45.94 -41.57
CA GLU A 296 -34.31 47.17 -41.10
C GLU A 296 -33.57 48.43 -41.62
N GLY A 297 -32.23 48.40 -41.63
CA GLY A 297 -31.40 49.44 -42.23
C GLY A 297 -31.66 49.61 -43.73
N LEU A 298 -31.73 48.51 -44.48
CA LEU A 298 -32.09 48.52 -45.91
C LEU A 298 -33.47 49.12 -46.16
N ARG A 299 -34.46 48.77 -45.33
CA ARG A 299 -35.82 49.33 -45.42
C ARG A 299 -35.81 50.84 -45.18
N LYS A 300 -35.07 51.33 -44.19
CA LYS A 300 -34.91 52.77 -43.91
C LYS A 300 -34.22 53.50 -45.06
N LEU A 301 -33.15 52.92 -45.61
CA LEU A 301 -32.42 53.47 -46.76
C LEU A 301 -33.31 53.56 -48.00
N HIS A 302 -34.08 52.50 -48.30
CA HIS A 302 -35.00 52.48 -49.41
C HIS A 302 -36.07 53.57 -49.27
N LYS A 303 -36.69 53.70 -48.09
CA LYS A 303 -37.66 54.77 -47.79
C LYS A 303 -37.06 56.17 -47.98
N ALA A 304 -35.84 56.40 -47.50
CA ALA A 304 -35.16 57.69 -47.68
C ALA A 304 -34.89 58.01 -49.16
N ARG A 305 -34.50 57.00 -49.96
CA ARG A 305 -34.31 57.15 -51.41
C ARG A 305 -35.62 57.47 -52.14
N VAL A 306 -36.71 56.79 -51.79
CA VAL A 306 -38.05 57.06 -52.34
C VAL A 306 -38.46 58.52 -52.07
N VAL A 307 -38.28 59.00 -50.84
CA VAL A 307 -38.57 60.40 -50.48
C VAL A 307 -37.70 61.37 -51.27
N ALA A 308 -36.39 61.10 -51.39
CA ALA A 308 -35.47 61.96 -52.14
C ALA A 308 -35.81 62.03 -53.64
N TRP A 309 -36.13 60.90 -54.28
CA TRP A 309 -36.52 60.88 -55.70
C TRP A 309 -37.84 61.59 -55.95
N ASN A 310 -38.83 61.40 -55.07
CA ASN A 310 -40.08 62.15 -55.15
C ASN A 310 -39.85 63.66 -55.04
N ALA A 311 -38.93 64.11 -54.17
CA ALA A 311 -38.55 65.52 -54.07
C ALA A 311 -37.84 66.05 -55.34
N MET A 312 -37.18 65.18 -56.10
CA MET A 312 -36.57 65.50 -57.41
C MET A 312 -37.55 65.37 -58.59
N GLY A 313 -38.82 65.05 -58.35
CA GLY A 313 -39.84 64.84 -59.39
C GLY A 313 -39.77 63.49 -60.12
N LEU A 314 -38.93 62.56 -59.65
CA LEU A 314 -38.82 61.20 -60.18
C LEU A 314 -39.73 60.27 -59.38
N VAL A 315 -40.78 59.74 -60.01
CA VAL A 315 -41.75 58.85 -59.36
C VAL A 315 -41.38 57.38 -59.61
N ILE A 316 -41.21 56.61 -58.53
CA ILE A 316 -41.06 55.15 -58.60
C ILE A 316 -42.44 54.52 -58.79
N SER A 317 -42.54 53.51 -59.66
CA SER A 317 -43.76 52.72 -59.81
C SER A 317 -44.15 52.03 -58.49
N SER A 318 -45.43 52.10 -58.12
CA SER A 318 -45.96 51.43 -56.92
C SER A 318 -45.69 49.92 -56.93
N ALA A 319 -45.70 49.28 -58.11
CA ALA A 319 -45.39 47.86 -58.25
C ALA A 319 -43.94 47.51 -57.86
N GLN A 320 -42.99 48.42 -58.10
CA GLN A 320 -41.58 48.22 -57.70
C GLN A 320 -41.41 48.38 -56.18
N LEU A 321 -42.14 49.32 -55.57
CA LEU A 321 -42.15 49.48 -54.12
C LEU A 321 -42.78 48.27 -53.41
N GLU A 322 -43.89 47.77 -53.93
CA GLU A 322 -44.56 46.57 -53.43
C GLU A 322 -43.69 45.33 -53.54
N THR A 323 -43.04 45.10 -54.68
CA THR A 323 -42.13 43.96 -54.84
C THR A 323 -40.95 44.02 -53.87
N PHE A 324 -40.35 45.19 -53.66
CA PHE A 324 -39.29 45.38 -52.65
C PHE A 324 -39.79 45.07 -51.23
N ASN A 325 -40.92 45.66 -50.82
CA ASN A 325 -41.48 45.45 -49.48
C ASN A 325 -41.82 43.97 -49.26
N ASN A 326 -42.47 43.32 -50.23
CA ASN A 326 -42.80 41.90 -50.16
C ASN A 326 -41.56 41.00 -49.99
N VAL A 327 -40.45 41.30 -50.68
CA VAL A 327 -39.20 40.55 -50.53
C VAL A 327 -38.58 40.80 -49.14
N ILE A 328 -38.53 42.05 -48.69
CA ILE A 328 -38.00 42.38 -47.36
C ILE A 328 -38.85 41.74 -46.25
N ASP A 329 -40.18 41.79 -46.34
CA ASP A 329 -41.07 41.24 -45.34
C ASP A 329 -40.95 39.70 -45.26
N ARG A 330 -40.78 39.03 -46.40
CA ARG A 330 -40.46 37.58 -46.42
C ARG A 330 -39.12 37.28 -45.74
N LEU A 331 -38.08 38.07 -46.02
CA LEU A 331 -36.76 37.90 -45.40
C LEU A 331 -36.79 38.18 -43.88
N VAL A 332 -37.49 39.23 -43.47
CA VAL A 332 -37.71 39.55 -42.05
C VAL A 332 -38.43 38.39 -41.38
N THR A 333 -39.54 37.91 -41.94
CA THR A 333 -40.29 36.77 -41.40
C THR A 333 -39.44 35.50 -41.28
N MET A 334 -38.61 35.21 -42.28
CA MET A 334 -37.69 34.07 -42.23
C MET A 334 -36.68 34.21 -41.08
N TRP A 335 -36.06 35.38 -40.92
CA TRP A 335 -35.07 35.61 -39.87
C TRP A 335 -35.68 35.73 -38.47
N THR A 336 -36.89 36.26 -38.33
CA THR A 336 -37.62 36.24 -37.05
C THR A 336 -37.94 34.82 -36.64
N ASN A 337 -38.45 33.98 -37.55
CA ASN A 337 -38.71 32.57 -37.26
C ASN A 337 -37.43 31.82 -36.85
N ARG A 338 -36.29 32.08 -37.51
CA ARG A 338 -34.99 31.52 -37.11
C ARG A 338 -34.55 32.00 -35.73
N LEU A 339 -34.75 33.28 -35.42
CA LEU A 339 -34.43 33.85 -34.12
C LEU A 339 -35.25 33.22 -33.00
N ASP A 340 -36.56 33.02 -33.24
CA ASP A 340 -37.45 32.36 -32.28
C ASP A 340 -37.05 30.91 -32.03
N ASN A 341 -36.69 30.17 -33.08
CA ASN A 341 -36.16 28.81 -32.94
C ASN A 341 -34.86 28.79 -32.11
N TYR A 342 -33.92 29.71 -32.33
CA TYR A 342 -32.71 29.78 -31.52
C TYR A 342 -32.99 30.20 -30.07
N ASN A 343 -33.98 31.05 -29.82
CA ASN A 343 -34.42 31.39 -28.47
C ASN A 343 -34.99 30.17 -27.75
N LEU A 344 -35.80 29.36 -28.44
CA LEU A 344 -36.36 28.13 -27.90
C LEU A 344 -35.27 27.08 -27.61
N GLU A 345 -34.33 26.90 -28.55
CA GLU A 345 -33.17 26.00 -28.39
C GLU A 345 -32.31 26.41 -27.18
N GLU A 346 -31.97 27.71 -27.06
CA GLU A 346 -31.21 28.24 -25.93
C GLU A 346 -31.95 28.05 -24.60
N HIS A 347 -33.26 28.31 -24.58
CA HIS A 347 -34.08 28.13 -23.39
C HIS A 347 -34.17 26.66 -22.97
N GLY A 348 -34.41 25.75 -23.92
CA GLY A 348 -34.45 24.32 -23.67
C GLY A 348 -33.13 23.79 -23.10
N LEU A 349 -32.00 24.16 -23.69
CA LEU A 349 -30.68 23.76 -23.19
C LEU A 349 -30.39 24.31 -21.79
N LYS A 350 -30.80 25.54 -21.49
CA LYS A 350 -30.66 26.12 -20.14
C LYS A 350 -31.50 25.41 -19.09
N VAL A 351 -32.73 25.03 -19.44
CA VAL A 351 -33.61 24.24 -18.55
C VAL A 351 -32.99 22.88 -18.27
N MET A 352 -32.57 22.16 -19.31
CA MET A 352 -31.90 20.85 -19.15
C MET A 352 -30.64 20.94 -18.27
N LEU A 353 -29.80 21.96 -18.46
CA LEU A 353 -28.61 22.17 -17.63
C LEU A 353 -28.99 22.47 -16.17
N HIS A 354 -30.04 23.24 -15.94
CA HIS A 354 -30.52 23.54 -14.59
C HIS A 354 -31.09 22.30 -13.90
N GLU A 355 -31.87 21.48 -14.61
CA GLU A 355 -32.43 20.22 -14.11
C GLU A 355 -31.31 19.22 -13.76
N SER A 356 -30.34 19.02 -14.67
CA SER A 356 -29.17 18.17 -14.39
C SER A 356 -28.40 18.61 -13.14
N ASN A 357 -28.13 19.92 -13.01
CA ASN A 357 -27.45 20.45 -11.83
C ASN A 357 -28.29 20.31 -10.54
N ALA A 358 -29.61 20.41 -10.65
CA ALA A 358 -30.52 20.24 -9.50
C ALA A 358 -30.56 18.78 -9.05
N ASP A 359 -30.59 17.84 -9.99
CA ASP A 359 -30.54 16.40 -9.72
C ASP A 359 -29.20 16.00 -9.07
N ASP A 360 -28.08 16.54 -9.56
CA ASP A 360 -26.76 16.32 -8.95
C ASP A 360 -26.70 16.83 -7.51
N ARG A 361 -27.21 18.04 -7.26
CA ARG A 361 -27.29 18.62 -5.91
C ARG A 361 -28.24 17.84 -5.01
N ALA A 362 -29.39 17.40 -5.51
CA ALA A 362 -30.34 16.61 -4.75
C ALA A 362 -29.76 15.23 -4.39
N SER A 363 -29.07 14.59 -5.33
CA SER A 363 -28.35 13.33 -5.11
C SER A 363 -27.22 13.48 -4.09
N ALA A 364 -26.42 14.55 -4.17
CA ALA A 364 -25.40 14.85 -3.18
C ALA A 364 -26.00 15.12 -1.78
N ALA A 365 -27.09 15.90 -1.70
CA ALA A 365 -27.79 16.17 -0.45
C ALA A 365 -28.41 14.90 0.15
N ASN A 366 -28.95 14.00 -0.69
CA ASN A 366 -29.49 12.71 -0.24
C ASN A 366 -28.39 11.78 0.28
N ARG A 367 -27.22 11.76 -0.38
CA ARG A 367 -26.04 11.05 0.13
C ARG A 367 -25.60 11.60 1.49
N GLN A 368 -25.51 12.93 1.64
CA GLN A 368 -25.17 13.56 2.91
C GLN A 368 -26.19 13.22 4.00
N LYS A 369 -27.49 13.26 3.70
CA LYS A 369 -28.54 12.84 4.64
C LYS A 369 -28.42 11.37 5.05
N LEU A 370 -28.07 10.50 4.11
CA LEU A 370 -27.86 9.08 4.39
C LEU A 370 -26.68 8.87 5.33
N ILE A 371 -25.56 9.55 5.07
CA ILE A 371 -24.39 9.53 5.95
C ILE A 371 -24.79 10.04 7.34
N LEU A 372 -25.43 11.20 7.44
CA LEU A 372 -25.88 11.75 8.72
C LEU A 372 -26.79 10.78 9.49
N ARG A 373 -27.70 10.08 8.80
CA ARG A 373 -28.53 9.02 9.42
C ARG A 373 -27.72 7.83 9.91
N GLN A 374 -26.67 7.43 9.20
CA GLN A 374 -25.78 6.37 9.65
C GLN A 374 -25.02 6.80 10.92
N TRP A 375 -24.52 8.04 10.95
CA TRP A 375 -23.92 8.64 12.14
C TRP A 375 -24.90 8.74 13.31
N GLU A 376 -26.11 9.21 13.07
CA GLU A 376 -27.19 9.29 14.06
C GLU A 376 -27.48 7.90 14.66
N ASN A 377 -27.65 6.89 13.80
CA ASN A 377 -27.91 5.52 14.23
C ASN A 377 -26.74 4.91 15.00
N ALA A 378 -25.49 5.22 14.66
CA ALA A 378 -24.34 4.67 15.35
C ALA A 378 -24.07 5.35 16.71
N LEU A 379 -24.33 6.67 16.81
CA LEU A 379 -24.17 7.44 18.03
C LEU A 379 -25.31 7.21 19.03
N PHE A 380 -26.55 7.16 18.53
CA PHE A 380 -27.75 7.18 19.37
C PHE A 380 -28.57 5.88 19.29
N GLY A 381 -28.19 4.94 18.41
CA GLY A 381 -28.97 3.74 18.10
C GLY A 381 -30.08 4.02 17.08
N SER A 382 -30.71 2.96 16.57
CA SER A 382 -31.86 3.10 15.66
C SER A 382 -33.00 3.89 16.31
N ALA A 383 -33.64 4.80 15.57
CA ALA A 383 -34.83 5.52 16.05
C ALA A 383 -35.99 4.57 16.43
N THR A 384 -36.05 3.36 15.89
CA THR A 384 -37.00 2.32 16.33
C THR A 384 -36.72 1.81 17.74
N ASN A 385 -35.49 2.00 18.20
CA ASN A 385 -35.06 1.75 19.56
C ASN A 385 -35.08 3.05 20.38
N ALA A 386 -35.45 4.22 19.85
CA ALA A 386 -35.58 5.43 20.66
C ALA A 386 -36.73 5.33 21.67
N THR A 387 -37.70 4.45 21.42
CA THR A 387 -38.70 4.02 22.40
C THR A 387 -38.17 3.04 23.45
N SER A 388 -36.97 2.47 23.27
CA SER A 388 -36.39 1.44 24.15
C SER A 388 -34.92 1.68 24.59
N GLY A 389 -34.28 2.76 24.12
CA GLY A 389 -32.82 2.91 24.13
C GLY A 389 -32.31 4.34 24.40
N ILE A 390 -33.13 5.37 24.20
CA ILE A 390 -33.00 6.55 25.06
C ILE A 390 -33.74 6.13 26.33
N HIS A 391 -32.98 5.84 27.38
CA HIS A 391 -33.54 5.55 28.69
C HIS A 391 -34.10 6.86 29.28
N VAL A 392 -35.02 7.52 28.57
CA VAL A 392 -35.91 8.53 29.14
C VAL A 392 -36.64 7.78 30.23
N PRO A 393 -36.38 8.09 31.50
CA PRO A 393 -36.94 7.30 32.57
C PRO A 393 -38.46 7.45 32.53
N GLN A 394 -39.16 6.39 32.13
CA GLN A 394 -40.62 6.38 32.14
C GLN A 394 -41.18 6.30 33.57
N ASP A 395 -40.35 5.88 34.52
CA ASP A 395 -40.66 5.74 35.94
C ASP A 395 -39.57 6.37 36.82
N LEU A 396 -39.97 6.86 37.99
CA LEU A 396 -39.10 7.50 38.98
C LEU A 396 -37.99 6.55 39.45
N GLN A 397 -38.28 5.25 39.60
CA GLN A 397 -37.26 4.28 40.02
C GLN A 397 -36.18 4.09 38.95
N SER A 398 -36.58 4.10 37.68
CA SER A 398 -35.67 4.09 36.54
C SER A 398 -34.78 5.34 36.53
N PHE A 399 -35.34 6.52 36.83
CA PHE A 399 -34.60 7.77 36.90
C PHE A 399 -33.56 7.74 38.03
N LEU A 400 -33.98 7.32 39.22
CA LEU A 400 -33.11 7.20 40.38
C LEU A 400 -32.01 6.16 40.16
N SER A 401 -32.29 5.06 39.47
CA SER A 401 -31.29 4.04 39.12
C SER A 401 -30.22 4.59 38.19
N VAL A 402 -30.62 5.27 37.11
CA VAL A 402 -29.69 5.94 36.19
C VAL A 402 -28.88 7.00 36.93
N ARG A 403 -29.54 7.83 37.75
CA ARG A 403 -28.86 8.86 38.54
C ARG A 403 -27.84 8.26 39.51
N LYS A 404 -28.19 7.21 40.25
CA LYS A 404 -27.28 6.47 41.13
C LYS A 404 -26.11 5.85 40.37
N ALA A 405 -26.30 5.43 39.12
CA ALA A 405 -25.21 4.90 38.30
C ALA A 405 -24.20 6.00 37.93
N TRP A 406 -24.67 7.21 37.63
CA TRP A 406 -23.83 8.38 37.38
C TRP A 406 -23.16 8.92 38.65
N ASP A 407 -23.88 8.94 39.77
CA ASP A 407 -23.37 9.43 41.06
C ASP A 407 -22.16 8.61 41.56
N LYS A 408 -21.97 7.36 41.11
CA LYS A 408 -20.76 6.57 41.40
C LYS A 408 -19.47 7.17 40.85
N PHE A 409 -19.57 8.03 39.83
CA PHE A 409 -18.44 8.72 39.22
C PHE A 409 -18.23 10.12 39.80
N VAL A 410 -19.11 10.56 40.70
CA VAL A 410 -18.94 11.80 41.46
C VAL A 410 -17.99 11.50 42.61
N VAL A 411 -16.83 12.14 42.60
CA VAL A 411 -15.79 11.98 43.62
C VAL A 411 -15.66 13.30 44.38
N ASN A 412 -15.40 13.22 45.68
CA ASN A 412 -15.20 14.41 46.53
C ASN A 412 -14.03 15.25 46.03
N GLU A 413 -14.09 16.59 46.17
CA GLU A 413 -13.08 17.52 45.65
C GLU A 413 -11.66 17.22 46.17
N ASP A 414 -11.54 16.66 47.38
CA ASP A 414 -10.26 16.33 48.02
C ASP A 414 -9.57 15.07 47.46
N SER A 415 -10.19 14.38 46.48
CA SER A 415 -9.59 13.18 45.88
C SER A 415 -8.55 13.54 44.81
N VAL A 416 -7.45 12.79 44.78
CA VAL A 416 -6.21 13.07 44.01
C VAL A 416 -6.40 13.08 42.48
N MET A 417 -7.60 12.79 41.95
CA MET A 417 -7.94 12.91 40.52
C MET A 417 -9.36 13.48 40.33
N SER A 418 -9.90 14.18 41.34
CA SER A 418 -11.22 14.81 41.27
C SER A 418 -11.21 15.90 40.20
N SER A 419 -11.97 15.70 39.13
CA SER A 419 -12.23 16.68 38.06
C SER A 419 -11.00 17.26 37.35
N SER A 420 -9.80 16.74 37.57
CA SER A 420 -8.60 17.18 36.85
C SER A 420 -8.64 16.66 35.41
N ILE A 421 -8.59 17.55 34.43
CA ILE A 421 -8.39 17.19 33.03
C ILE A 421 -7.11 16.34 32.97
N PRO A 422 -7.15 15.13 32.36
CA PRO A 422 -5.98 14.26 32.31
C PRO A 422 -4.77 15.02 31.73
N VAL A 423 -3.64 14.96 32.44
CA VAL A 423 -2.41 15.61 32.00
C VAL A 423 -1.75 14.72 30.95
N GLY A 424 -2.02 14.98 29.66
CA GLY A 424 -1.41 14.27 28.53
C GLY A 424 -2.39 13.89 27.42
N TRP A 425 -1.93 13.07 26.48
CA TRP A 425 -2.75 12.54 25.40
C TRP A 425 -3.63 11.39 25.90
N VAL A 426 -4.95 11.57 25.87
CA VAL A 426 -5.89 10.48 26.11
C VAL A 426 -6.05 9.67 24.84
N ILE A 427 -5.55 8.43 24.85
CA ILE A 427 -5.75 7.49 23.75
C ILE A 427 -7.20 7.00 23.80
N PRO A 428 -8.02 7.19 22.75
CA PRO A 428 -9.38 6.67 22.72
C PRO A 428 -9.38 5.15 22.91
N CYS A 429 -10.30 4.66 23.74
CA CYS A 429 -10.61 3.24 23.80
C CYS A 429 -11.15 2.74 22.46
N LYS A 430 -10.98 1.43 22.20
CA LYS A 430 -11.51 0.79 20.98
C LYS A 430 -13.01 1.06 20.84
N PRO A 431 -13.52 1.22 19.61
CA PRO A 431 -14.93 1.51 19.36
C PRO A 431 -15.82 0.47 20.06
N SER A 432 -16.88 0.95 20.70
CA SER A 432 -17.82 0.13 21.47
C SER A 432 -18.66 -0.81 20.60
N SER A 433 -18.82 -0.52 19.31
CA SER A 433 -19.50 -1.35 18.32
C SER A 433 -18.75 -1.39 17.00
N GLU A 434 -18.97 -2.44 16.21
CA GLU A 434 -18.40 -2.58 14.87
C GLU A 434 -18.89 -1.47 13.93
N ASP A 435 -20.16 -1.07 14.05
CA ASP A 435 -20.77 -0.01 13.24
C ASP A 435 -20.16 1.36 13.55
N TRP A 436 -19.89 1.65 14.83
CA TRP A 436 -19.15 2.85 15.24
C TRP A 436 -17.70 2.82 14.72
N GLY A 437 -17.06 1.65 14.75
CA GLY A 437 -15.72 1.45 14.19
C GLY A 437 -15.64 1.74 12.69
N LYS A 438 -16.66 1.35 11.92
CA LYS A 438 -16.73 1.62 10.47
C LYS A 438 -16.75 3.13 10.19
N LEU A 439 -17.55 3.90 10.93
CA LEU A 439 -17.67 5.35 10.74
C LEU A 439 -16.43 6.14 11.18
N LEU A 440 -15.69 5.65 12.19
CA LEU A 440 -14.40 6.24 12.62
C LEU A 440 -13.28 6.08 11.58
N HIS A 441 -13.38 5.05 10.75
CA HIS A 441 -12.41 4.73 9.71
C HIS A 441 -12.87 5.10 8.31
N ASP A 442 -14.05 5.73 8.18
CA ASP A 442 -14.58 6.20 6.92
C ASP A 442 -13.73 7.37 6.44
N LYS A 443 -12.67 7.01 5.71
CA LYS A 443 -11.82 7.94 4.99
C LYS A 443 -12.73 8.74 4.07
N LYS A 444 -12.61 10.07 4.10
CA LYS A 444 -13.19 10.97 3.11
C LYS A 444 -12.99 10.36 1.71
N GLN A 445 -14.05 9.77 1.16
CA GLN A 445 -14.15 9.36 -0.23
C GLN A 445 -14.29 10.61 -1.11
#